data_AF-A0AAD5H0B7-F1
#
_entry.id   AF-A0AAD5H0B7-F1
#
_cell.length_a   1.000
_cell.length_b   1.000
_cell.length_c   1.000
_cell.angle_alpha   90.00
_cell.angle_beta   90.00
_cell.angle_gamma   90.00
#
_symmetry.space_group_name_H-M   'P 1'
#
loop_
_entity.id
_entity.type
_entity.pdbx_description
1 polymer ?
#
loop_
_entity_poly.entity_id
_entity_poly.type
_entity_poly.pdbx_seq_one_letter_code
_entity_poly.pdbx_strand_id
1 'polypeptide(L)'
;MGWLGVDQPVSLITVYLGFYLAIVFLSLSIACGLYYLAELCEEYVLTTKRLIGHVIRAELLLHLLLFTDKLPPTALAVGIAAHLSYIRLLKPFPYIQLTAGGTLASIGLLVASTVLWLKHYMSSYYTVEYIAAFLLLTTFLVPFAFFLGMSGDYTTLPGAGGWVPTPSGGAALQRTGSGRVLGPAEKKRRGAVLRLFDMLRRKRDEVLPDIARQLPDASHLMKEKI
;
A
#
# COMPACT_ATOMS: atom_id res chain seq x y z
N MET A 1 5.45 -51.99 -27.59
CA MET A 1 5.32 -50.76 -26.77
C MET A 1 5.17 -49.59 -27.71
N GLY A 2 3.96 -49.40 -28.25
CA GLY A 2 3.66 -48.31 -29.17
C GLY A 2 3.01 -47.16 -28.43
N TRP A 3 3.68 -46.01 -28.35
CA TRP A 3 3.14 -44.70 -27.96
C TRP A 3 4.07 -43.58 -28.47
N LEU A 4 4.42 -43.61 -29.76
CA LEU A 4 5.12 -42.53 -30.47
C LEU A 4 4.34 -42.22 -31.75
N GLY A 5 3.08 -41.82 -31.58
CA GLY A 5 2.15 -41.59 -32.68
C GLY A 5 1.12 -40.53 -32.33
N VAL A 6 1.58 -39.37 -31.85
CA VAL A 6 0.71 -38.21 -31.73
C VAL A 6 1.49 -36.98 -32.18
N ASP A 7 1.09 -36.42 -33.32
CA ASP A 7 1.48 -35.09 -33.80
C ASP A 7 0.95 -34.06 -32.79
N GLN A 8 1.72 -33.83 -31.72
CA GLN A 8 1.43 -32.79 -30.73
C GLN A 8 2.28 -31.56 -31.07
N PRO A 9 1.67 -30.39 -31.35
CA PRO A 9 2.40 -29.20 -31.77
C PRO A 9 3.31 -28.60 -30.67
N VAL A 10 3.20 -29.07 -29.43
CA VAL A 10 3.94 -28.58 -28.25
C VAL A 10 4.30 -29.72 -27.29
N SER A 11 5.48 -29.65 -26.66
CA SER A 11 5.92 -30.62 -25.65
C SER A 11 5.22 -30.40 -24.31
N LEU A 12 4.35 -31.33 -23.91
CA LEU A 12 3.57 -31.27 -22.66
C LEU A 12 4.45 -31.05 -21.42
N ILE A 13 5.61 -31.69 -21.34
CA ILE A 13 6.56 -31.56 -20.22
C ILE A 13 7.03 -30.12 -20.07
N THR A 14 7.36 -29.46 -21.18
CA THR A 14 7.80 -28.06 -21.19
C THR A 14 6.68 -27.12 -20.75
N VAL A 15 5.44 -27.39 -21.13
CA VAL A 15 4.27 -26.59 -20.73
C VAL A 15 4.02 -26.68 -19.22
N TYR A 16 3.99 -27.89 -18.65
CA TYR A 16 3.79 -28.06 -17.19
C TYR A 16 4.95 -27.47 -16.38
N LEU A 17 6.19 -27.66 -16.84
CA LEU A 17 7.37 -27.08 -16.19
C LEU A 17 7.33 -25.55 -16.23
N GLY A 18 7.01 -24.98 -17.39
CA GLY A 18 6.85 -23.53 -17.56
C GLY A 18 5.74 -22.95 -16.69
N PHE A 19 4.60 -23.64 -16.58
CA PHE A 19 3.50 -23.25 -15.70
C PHE A 19 3.91 -23.24 -14.22
N TYR A 20 4.61 -24.26 -13.75
CA TYR A 20 5.08 -24.33 -12.36
C TYR A 20 6.11 -23.24 -12.07
N LEU A 21 7.07 -23.03 -12.97
CA LEU A 21 8.04 -21.94 -12.88
C LEU A 21 7.37 -20.57 -12.85
N ALA A 22 6.33 -20.35 -13.66
CA ALA A 22 5.58 -19.10 -13.67
C ALA A 22 4.89 -18.84 -12.32
N ILE A 23 4.28 -19.86 -11.70
CA ILE A 23 3.65 -19.73 -10.38
C ILE A 23 4.68 -19.42 -9.30
N VAL A 24 5.83 -20.11 -9.29
CA VAL A 24 6.92 -19.86 -8.32
C VAL A 24 7.51 -18.46 -8.50
N PHE A 25 7.71 -18.01 -9.73
CA PHE A 25 8.24 -16.67 -9.98
C PHE A 25 7.23 -15.57 -9.61
N LEU A 26 5.95 -15.79 -9.90
CA LEU A 26 4.86 -14.90 -9.52
C LEU A 26 4.73 -14.79 -7.99
N SER A 27 4.79 -15.92 -7.27
CA SER A 27 4.69 -15.92 -5.82
C SER A 27 5.89 -15.23 -5.17
N LEU A 28 7.11 -15.45 -5.69
CA LEU A 28 8.32 -14.76 -5.25
C LEU A 28 8.22 -13.25 -5.51
N SER A 29 7.73 -12.84 -6.68
CA SER A 29 7.54 -11.43 -7.02
C SER A 29 6.58 -10.73 -6.06
N ILE A 30 5.44 -11.37 -5.77
CA ILE A 30 4.46 -10.86 -4.80
C ILE A 30 5.09 -10.81 -3.41
N ALA A 31 5.78 -11.86 -2.97
CA ALA A 31 6.43 -11.90 -1.66
C ALA A 31 7.48 -10.79 -1.50
N CYS A 32 8.34 -10.57 -2.49
CA CYS A 32 9.32 -9.48 -2.47
C CYS A 32 8.64 -8.10 -2.47
N GLY A 33 7.56 -7.91 -3.24
CA GLY A 33 6.79 -6.66 -3.23
C GLY A 33 6.16 -6.37 -1.87
N LEU A 34 5.52 -7.37 -1.26
CA LEU A 34 4.90 -7.24 0.06
C LEU A 34 5.94 -7.01 1.16
N TYR A 35 7.08 -7.69 1.09
CA TYR A 35 8.20 -7.50 2.01
C TYR A 35 8.71 -6.05 1.96
N TYR A 36 8.92 -5.52 0.76
CA TYR A 36 9.33 -4.13 0.58
C TYR A 36 8.29 -3.13 1.10
N LEU A 37 7.00 -3.41 0.86
CA LEU A 37 5.91 -2.58 1.40
C LEU A 37 5.88 -2.63 2.95
N ALA A 38 6.13 -3.79 3.55
CA ALA A 38 6.16 -3.95 5.00
C ALA A 38 7.31 -3.16 5.64
N GLU A 39 8.51 -3.24 5.06
CA GLU A 39 9.67 -2.43 5.48
C GLU A 39 9.38 -0.93 5.38
N LEU A 40 8.73 -0.49 4.29
CA LEU A 40 8.31 0.90 4.14
C LEU A 40 7.26 1.32 5.18
N CYS A 41 6.36 0.42 5.54
CA CYS A 41 5.35 0.66 6.56
C CYS A 41 5.97 0.81 7.95
N GLU A 42 7.02 0.05 8.24
CA GLU A 42 7.79 0.11 9.47
C GLU A 42 8.62 1.40 9.56
N GLU A 43 9.31 1.79 8.49
CA GLU A 43 10.14 3.01 8.48
C GLU A 43 9.29 4.30 8.48
N TYR A 44 8.14 4.31 7.78
CA TYR A 44 7.35 5.52 7.55
C TYR A 44 5.89 5.44 8.05
N VAL A 45 5.69 4.98 9.27
CA VAL A 45 4.39 4.86 9.96
C VAL A 45 3.43 6.03 9.75
N LEU A 46 3.92 7.27 9.89
CA LEU A 46 3.09 8.48 9.73
C LEU A 46 2.64 8.67 8.28
N THR A 47 3.49 8.32 7.32
CA THR A 47 3.16 8.32 5.90
C THR A 47 2.18 7.20 5.58
N THR A 48 2.38 6.01 6.14
CA THR A 48 1.45 4.88 6.04
C THR A 48 0.06 5.23 6.55
N LYS A 49 -0.04 5.86 7.72
CA LYS A 49 -1.31 6.35 8.27
C LYS A 49 -2.00 7.34 7.33
N ARG A 50 -1.24 8.27 6.74
CA ARG A 50 -1.78 9.22 5.76
C ARG A 50 -2.20 8.51 4.48
N LEU A 51 -1.42 7.56 3.98
CA LEU A 51 -1.71 6.78 2.78
C LEU A 51 -3.01 6.00 2.96
N ILE A 52 -3.16 5.25 4.05
CA ILE A 52 -4.41 4.54 4.40
C ILE A 52 -5.59 5.53 4.44
N GLY A 53 -5.41 6.70 5.03
CA GLY A 53 -6.44 7.75 5.01
C GLY A 53 -6.77 8.30 3.62
N HIS A 54 -5.86 8.28 2.66
CA HIS A 54 -6.15 8.60 1.25
C HIS A 54 -6.88 7.45 0.55
N VAL A 55 -6.48 6.20 0.80
CA VAL A 55 -7.14 5.01 0.25
C VAL A 55 -8.60 4.95 0.69
N ILE A 56 -8.90 5.17 1.98
CA ILE A 56 -10.30 5.22 2.47
C ILE A 56 -11.11 6.32 1.76
N ARG A 57 -10.52 7.50 1.54
CA ARG A 57 -11.17 8.60 0.82
C ARG A 57 -11.41 8.25 -0.66
N ALA A 58 -10.46 7.57 -1.30
CA ALA A 58 -10.60 7.09 -2.67
C ALA A 58 -11.72 6.05 -2.79
N GLU A 59 -11.80 5.09 -1.87
CA GLU A 59 -12.90 4.10 -1.86
C GLU A 59 -14.26 4.74 -1.54
N LEU A 60 -14.31 5.74 -0.66
CA LEU A 60 -15.54 6.51 -0.43
C LEU A 60 -16.01 7.24 -1.70
N LEU A 61 -15.08 7.84 -2.46
CA LEU A 61 -15.39 8.43 -3.76
C LEU A 61 -15.85 7.38 -4.77
N LEU A 62 -15.24 6.19 -4.75
CA LEU A 62 -15.64 5.08 -5.60
C LEU A 62 -17.05 4.60 -5.25
N HIS A 63 -17.42 4.51 -3.97
CA HIS A 63 -18.79 4.20 -3.55
C HIS A 63 -19.79 5.29 -3.97
N LEU A 64 -19.38 6.56 -3.96
CA LEU A 64 -20.21 7.66 -4.47
C LEU A 64 -20.40 7.58 -5.99
N LEU A 65 -19.37 7.17 -6.73
CA LEU A 65 -19.49 6.92 -8.18
C LEU A 65 -20.44 5.76 -8.44
N LEU A 66 -20.29 4.64 -7.72
CA LEU A 66 -21.19 3.49 -7.79
C LEU A 66 -22.65 3.84 -7.45
N PHE A 67 -22.87 4.86 -6.64
CA PHE A 67 -24.22 5.33 -6.33
C PHE A 67 -24.91 5.91 -7.57
N THR A 68 -24.14 6.53 -8.47
CA THR A 68 -24.68 7.05 -9.74
C THR A 68 -25.10 5.93 -10.71
N ASP A 69 -24.49 4.75 -10.60
CA ASP A 69 -24.78 3.57 -11.41
C ASP A 69 -26.02 2.78 -10.92
N LYS A 70 -26.76 3.29 -9.92
CA LYS A 70 -28.01 2.69 -9.39
C LYS A 70 -27.84 1.26 -8.83
N LEU A 71 -26.65 0.95 -8.33
CA LEU A 71 -26.34 -0.30 -7.64
C LEU A 71 -27.14 -0.42 -6.31
N PRO A 72 -27.30 -1.63 -5.76
CA PRO A 72 -28.16 -1.87 -4.60
C PRO A 72 -27.79 -0.94 -3.42
N PRO A 73 -28.71 -0.05 -2.99
CA PRO A 73 -28.39 1.00 -2.03
C PRO A 73 -28.06 0.43 -0.65
N THR A 74 -28.54 -0.78 -0.33
CA THR A 74 -28.23 -1.48 0.92
C THR A 74 -26.76 -1.94 0.98
N ALA A 75 -26.23 -2.48 -0.11
CA ALA A 75 -24.82 -2.88 -0.20
C ALA A 75 -23.91 -1.65 -0.16
N LEU A 76 -24.29 -0.58 -0.85
CA LEU A 76 -23.58 0.70 -0.79
C LEU A 76 -23.58 1.31 0.61
N ALA A 77 -24.73 1.35 1.30
CA ALA A 77 -24.83 1.92 2.63
C ALA A 77 -23.97 1.16 3.64
N VAL A 78 -23.97 -0.18 3.59
CA VAL A 78 -23.12 -1.03 4.44
C VAL A 78 -21.64 -0.86 4.08
N GLY A 79 -21.31 -0.74 2.79
CA GLY A 79 -19.97 -0.41 2.33
C GLY A 79 -19.49 0.93 2.90
N ILE A 80 -20.25 2.01 2.72
CA ILE A 80 -19.92 3.33 3.26
C ILE A 80 -19.77 3.28 4.80
N ALA A 81 -20.68 2.60 5.50
CA ALA A 81 -20.59 2.42 6.94
C ALA A 81 -19.31 1.68 7.37
N ALA A 82 -18.88 0.66 6.62
CA ALA A 82 -17.61 -0.02 6.83
C ALA A 82 -16.42 0.95 6.69
N HIS A 83 -16.40 1.78 5.63
CA HIS A 83 -15.33 2.77 5.42
C HIS A 83 -15.29 3.85 6.50
N LEU A 84 -16.45 4.29 7.00
CA LEU A 84 -16.53 5.19 8.15
C LEU A 84 -15.98 4.53 9.43
N SER A 85 -16.25 3.24 9.64
CA SER A 85 -15.67 2.48 10.76
C SER A 85 -14.14 2.40 10.67
N TYR A 86 -13.58 2.32 9.47
CA TYR A 86 -12.13 2.34 9.23
C TYR A 86 -11.49 3.69 9.56
N ILE A 87 -12.18 4.82 9.29
CA ILE A 87 -11.71 6.15 9.73
C ILE A 87 -11.58 6.20 11.26
N ARG A 88 -12.50 5.55 11.99
CA ARG A 88 -12.43 5.46 13.45
C ARG A 88 -11.24 4.60 13.90
N LEU A 89 -10.95 3.52 13.17
CA LEU A 89 -9.80 2.64 13.38
C LEU A 89 -8.45 3.30 13.06
N LEU A 90 -8.44 4.31 12.18
CA LEU A 90 -7.25 5.07 11.85
C LEU A 90 -6.76 5.95 13.00
N LYS A 91 -7.61 6.28 13.98
CA LYS A 91 -7.23 7.13 15.13
C LYS A 91 -6.14 6.49 16.01
N PRO A 92 -6.33 5.27 16.56
CA PRO A 92 -5.31 4.59 17.37
C PRO A 92 -4.18 3.95 16.56
N PHE A 93 -4.21 4.04 15.22
CA PHE A 93 -3.12 3.51 14.37
C PHE A 93 -1.77 4.05 14.85
N PRO A 94 -0.79 3.17 15.13
CA PRO A 94 -0.66 1.77 14.67
C PRO A 94 -1.15 0.69 15.64
N TYR A 95 -1.41 1.03 16.91
CA TYR A 95 -1.81 0.09 17.96
C TYR A 95 -3.32 -0.16 17.95
N ILE A 96 -3.78 -0.99 17.03
CA ILE A 96 -5.18 -1.38 16.93
C ILE A 96 -5.42 -2.60 17.83
N GLN A 97 -6.16 -2.42 18.92
CA GLN A 97 -6.56 -3.53 19.78
C GLN A 97 -7.62 -4.37 19.08
N LEU A 98 -7.26 -5.56 18.60
CA LEU A 98 -8.16 -6.47 17.87
C LEU A 98 -9.40 -6.86 18.70
N THR A 99 -9.30 -6.84 20.03
CA THR A 99 -10.38 -7.17 20.98
C THR A 99 -11.32 -6.02 21.30
N ALA A 100 -11.03 -4.79 20.84
CA ALA A 100 -11.92 -3.66 21.06
C ALA A 100 -13.24 -3.84 20.31
N GLY A 101 -14.37 -3.47 20.91
CA GLY A 101 -15.67 -3.58 20.23
C GLY A 101 -15.72 -2.84 18.88
N GLY A 102 -14.91 -1.78 18.71
CA GLY A 102 -14.79 -1.05 17.45
C GLY A 102 -14.15 -1.84 16.31
N THR A 103 -13.08 -2.59 16.56
CA THR A 103 -12.44 -3.44 15.54
C THR A 103 -13.34 -4.60 15.15
N LEU A 104 -14.00 -5.21 16.13
CA LEU A 104 -14.93 -6.31 15.90
C LEU A 104 -16.13 -5.85 15.06
N ALA A 105 -16.66 -4.65 15.33
CA ALA A 105 -17.70 -4.04 14.51
C ALA A 105 -17.23 -3.80 13.07
N SER A 106 -16.00 -3.32 12.87
CA SER A 106 -15.42 -3.11 11.53
C SER A 106 -15.24 -4.42 10.76
N ILE A 107 -14.84 -5.51 11.44
CA ILE A 107 -14.75 -6.85 10.85
C ILE A 107 -16.15 -7.36 10.47
N GLY A 108 -17.14 -7.18 11.35
CA GLY A 108 -18.53 -7.54 11.06
C GLY A 108 -19.07 -6.79 9.83
N LEU A 109 -18.80 -5.49 9.74
CA LEU A 109 -19.19 -4.67 8.59
C LEU A 109 -18.47 -5.07 7.30
N LEU A 110 -17.19 -5.46 7.37
CA LEU A 110 -16.45 -6.02 6.24
C LEU A 110 -17.12 -7.28 5.69
N VAL A 111 -17.44 -8.22 6.58
CA VAL A 111 -18.08 -9.48 6.21
C VAL A 111 -19.48 -9.22 5.65
N ALA A 112 -20.26 -8.34 6.31
CA ALA A 112 -21.59 -7.96 5.83
C ALA A 112 -21.54 -7.32 4.43
N SER A 113 -20.60 -6.39 4.19
CA SER A 113 -20.39 -5.78 2.88
C SER A 113 -20.06 -6.83 1.82
N THR A 114 -19.10 -7.71 2.12
CA THR A 114 -18.65 -8.78 1.22
C THR A 114 -19.79 -9.72 0.85
N VAL A 115 -20.58 -10.16 1.83
CA VAL A 115 -21.73 -11.05 1.61
C VAL A 115 -22.83 -10.38 0.80
N LEU A 116 -23.12 -9.10 1.04
CA LEU A 116 -24.12 -8.36 0.27
C LEU A 116 -23.71 -8.18 -1.20
N TRP A 117 -22.45 -7.82 -1.44
CA TRP A 117 -21.91 -7.74 -2.80
C TRP A 117 -21.90 -9.09 -3.50
N LEU A 118 -21.44 -10.16 -2.82
CA LEU A 118 -21.50 -11.52 -3.34
C LEU A 118 -22.93 -11.92 -3.70
N LYS A 119 -23.89 -11.70 -2.81
CA LYS A 119 -25.30 -12.04 -3.07
C LYS A 119 -25.85 -11.30 -4.29
N HIS A 120 -25.49 -10.03 -4.46
CA HIS A 120 -25.92 -9.24 -5.62
C HIS A 120 -25.36 -9.79 -6.93
N TYR A 121 -24.05 -10.04 -7.00
CA TYR A 121 -23.41 -10.50 -8.23
C TYR A 121 -23.69 -11.98 -8.55
N MET A 122 -23.84 -12.83 -7.53
CA MET A 122 -24.21 -14.24 -7.71
C MET A 122 -25.62 -14.40 -8.32
N SER A 123 -26.51 -13.42 -8.12
CA SER A 123 -27.82 -13.41 -8.75
C SER A 123 -27.79 -13.14 -10.26
N SER A 124 -26.69 -12.62 -10.79
CA SER A 124 -26.59 -12.13 -12.19
C SER A 124 -25.59 -12.90 -13.05
N TYR A 125 -25.09 -14.05 -12.58
CA TYR A 125 -24.18 -14.96 -13.31
C TYR A 125 -22.95 -14.27 -13.96
N TYR A 126 -22.25 -13.41 -13.22
CA TYR A 126 -20.96 -12.87 -13.65
C TYR A 126 -19.81 -13.85 -13.42
N THR A 127 -18.70 -13.68 -14.17
CA THR A 127 -17.49 -14.49 -13.97
C THR A 127 -16.88 -14.24 -12.59
N VAL A 128 -16.34 -15.29 -11.97
CA VAL A 128 -15.73 -15.21 -10.63
C VAL A 128 -14.58 -14.21 -10.58
N GLU A 129 -13.84 -14.07 -11.68
CA GLU A 129 -12.74 -13.12 -11.81
C GLU A 129 -13.22 -11.67 -11.73
N TYR A 130 -14.36 -11.35 -12.37
CA TYR A 130 -14.96 -10.01 -12.32
C TYR A 130 -15.42 -9.66 -10.90
N ILE A 131 -16.10 -10.60 -10.24
CA ILE A 131 -16.58 -10.42 -8.87
C ILE A 131 -15.39 -10.27 -7.91
N ALA A 132 -14.35 -11.07 -8.08
CA ALA A 132 -13.13 -11.00 -7.27
C ALA A 132 -12.41 -9.67 -7.47
N ALA A 133 -12.23 -9.20 -8.71
CA ALA A 133 -11.60 -7.91 -8.99
C ALA A 133 -12.39 -6.74 -8.37
N PHE A 134 -13.72 -6.79 -8.47
CA PHE A 134 -14.59 -5.80 -7.86
C PHE A 134 -14.48 -5.79 -6.33
N LEU A 135 -14.59 -6.96 -5.68
CA LEU A 135 -14.49 -7.07 -4.22
C LEU A 135 -13.09 -6.67 -3.73
N LEU A 136 -12.05 -7.08 -4.45
CA LEU A 136 -10.67 -6.75 -4.11
C LEU A 136 -10.44 -5.24 -4.12
N LEU A 137 -10.95 -4.56 -5.16
CA LEU A 137 -10.79 -3.12 -5.31
C LEU A 137 -11.61 -2.31 -4.30
N THR A 138 -12.84 -2.74 -4.00
CA THR A 138 -13.82 -1.92 -3.27
C THR A 138 -13.94 -2.26 -1.78
N THR A 139 -13.54 -3.47 -1.38
CA THR A 139 -13.76 -3.97 -0.02
C THR A 139 -12.47 -4.46 0.62
N PHE A 140 -11.54 -5.09 -0.11
CA PHE A 140 -10.31 -5.63 0.48
C PHE A 140 -9.11 -4.70 0.44
N LEU A 141 -9.12 -3.64 -0.38
CA LEU A 141 -7.97 -2.73 -0.51
C LEU A 141 -7.65 -2.03 0.82
N VAL A 142 -8.64 -1.47 1.52
CA VAL A 142 -8.41 -0.83 2.85
C VAL A 142 -8.01 -1.81 3.95
N PRO A 143 -8.72 -2.93 4.18
CA PRO A 143 -8.33 -3.92 5.19
C PRO A 143 -6.91 -4.45 4.97
N PHE A 144 -6.53 -4.68 3.71
CA PHE A 144 -5.19 -5.07 3.35
C PHE A 144 -4.16 -3.98 3.67
N ALA A 145 -4.44 -2.72 3.35
CA ALA A 145 -3.58 -1.59 3.70
C ALA A 145 -3.43 -1.42 5.22
N PHE A 146 -4.50 -1.64 6.00
CA PHE A 146 -4.45 -1.67 7.46
C PHE A 146 -3.56 -2.80 7.98
N PHE A 147 -3.69 -4.01 7.41
CA PHE A 147 -2.89 -5.17 7.80
C PHE A 147 -1.40 -4.96 7.54
N LEU A 148 -1.04 -4.39 6.40
CA LEU A 148 0.34 -3.99 6.12
C LEU A 148 0.85 -2.93 7.11
N GLY A 149 -0.01 -1.96 7.45
CA GLY A 149 0.36 -0.87 8.36
C GLY A 149 0.54 -1.29 9.82
N MET A 150 -0.22 -2.29 10.30
CA MET A 150 -0.10 -2.81 11.67
C MET A 150 1.09 -3.78 11.85
N SER A 151 1.67 -4.28 10.75
CA SER A 151 2.83 -5.18 10.82
C SER A 151 4.11 -4.49 11.35
N GLY A 152 4.20 -3.17 11.26
CA GLY A 152 5.30 -2.40 11.85
C GLY A 152 5.01 -2.12 13.31
N ASP A 153 5.35 -3.06 14.20
CA ASP A 153 5.22 -2.88 15.66
C ASP A 153 6.54 -2.34 16.24
N TYR A 154 6.52 -1.15 16.84
CA TYR A 154 7.68 -0.57 17.53
C TYR A 154 7.41 -0.63 19.02
N THR A 155 7.77 -1.75 19.63
CA THR A 155 8.08 -1.75 21.06
C THR A 155 9.30 -0.88 21.29
N THR A 156 9.09 0.45 21.28
CA THR A 156 10.07 1.38 21.82
C THR A 156 10.29 0.99 23.26
N LEU A 157 11.56 0.84 23.66
CA LEU A 157 11.93 0.60 25.05
C LEU A 157 11.07 1.48 25.98
N PRO A 158 10.53 0.92 27.08
CA PRO A 158 9.71 1.68 28.01
C PRO A 158 10.55 2.86 28.55
N GLY A 159 10.34 4.06 27.97
CA GLY A 159 11.08 5.28 28.31
C GLY A 159 11.32 6.28 27.17
N ALA A 160 11.24 5.89 25.88
CA ALA A 160 11.65 6.78 24.78
C ALA A 160 10.52 7.54 24.05
N GLY A 161 9.24 7.29 24.35
CA GLY A 161 8.15 7.91 23.60
C GLY A 161 6.83 7.94 24.34
N GLY A 162 6.54 9.08 24.95
CA GLY A 162 5.17 9.49 25.27
C GLY A 162 4.57 8.82 26.51
N TRP A 163 4.37 9.64 27.53
CA TRP A 163 3.38 9.42 28.58
C TRP A 163 2.06 8.89 27.98
N VAL A 164 1.77 7.60 28.17
CA VAL A 164 0.41 7.10 28.09
C VAL A 164 -0.24 7.46 29.41
N PRO A 165 -1.25 8.36 29.47
CA PRO A 165 -1.98 8.57 30.71
C PRO A 165 -2.87 7.33 30.92
N THR A 166 -2.41 6.41 31.75
CA THR A 166 -3.27 5.41 32.38
C THR A 166 -4.27 6.16 33.28
N PRO A 167 -5.59 6.01 33.09
CA PRO A 167 -6.56 6.63 33.98
C PRO A 167 -6.74 5.72 35.21
N SER A 168 -5.75 5.70 36.09
CA SER A 168 -5.90 5.08 37.41
C SER A 168 -4.77 5.48 38.36
N GLY A 169 -5.04 6.50 39.17
CA GLY A 169 -4.51 6.62 40.53
C GLY A 169 -3.05 7.07 40.70
N GLY A 170 -2.88 8.32 41.15
CA GLY A 170 -1.81 8.63 42.10
C GLY A 170 -0.76 9.66 41.67
N ALA A 171 -0.74 10.76 42.42
CA ALA A 171 0.39 11.64 42.71
C ALA A 171 0.95 12.56 41.62
N ALA A 172 0.60 13.83 41.79
CA ALA A 172 1.23 15.03 41.26
C ALA A 172 2.78 14.99 41.30
N LEU A 173 3.39 15.35 40.18
CA LEU A 173 4.73 15.96 40.15
C LEU A 173 4.74 17.05 39.09
N GLN A 174 4.27 18.22 39.52
CA GLN A 174 4.44 19.50 38.88
C GLN A 174 5.94 19.86 38.90
N ARG A 175 6.57 20.02 37.75
CA ARG A 175 7.89 20.68 37.68
C ARG A 175 7.95 21.68 36.54
N THR A 176 7.76 22.93 36.94
CA THR A 176 8.11 24.17 36.25
C THR A 176 9.60 24.20 35.91
N GLY A 177 9.99 24.76 34.76
CA GLY A 177 11.40 25.10 34.51
C GLY A 177 11.76 25.35 33.06
N SER A 178 11.85 26.63 32.72
CA SER A 178 12.57 27.23 31.59
C SER A 178 13.86 26.48 31.20
N GLY A 179 14.09 26.32 29.90
CA GLY A 179 15.35 25.80 29.37
C GLY A 179 15.33 25.65 27.85
N ARG A 180 15.60 26.74 27.12
CA ARG A 180 16.06 26.68 25.72
C ARG A 180 17.35 25.86 25.68
N VAL A 181 17.29 24.64 25.17
CA VAL A 181 18.48 23.89 24.75
C VAL A 181 18.44 23.79 23.22
N LEU A 182 19.26 24.60 22.57
CA LEU A 182 19.62 24.42 21.17
C LEU A 182 20.39 23.10 21.06
N GLY A 183 19.71 22.03 20.66
CA GLY A 183 20.34 20.78 20.24
C GLY A 183 21.06 20.98 18.90
N PRO A 184 22.21 20.32 18.68
CA PRO A 184 22.97 20.48 17.44
C PRO A 184 22.16 19.96 16.26
N ALA A 185 22.23 20.69 15.14
CA ALA A 185 21.52 20.41 13.90
C ALA A 185 21.55 18.91 13.56
N GLU A 186 20.36 18.30 13.58
CA GLU A 186 20.12 16.91 13.23
C GLU A 186 20.56 16.67 11.79
N LYS A 187 21.76 16.09 11.62
CA LYS A 187 22.22 15.62 10.31
C LYS A 187 21.31 14.47 9.88
N LYS A 188 20.25 14.83 9.15
CA LYS A 188 19.38 13.95 8.37
C LYS A 188 20.24 12.91 7.64
N ARG A 189 20.37 11.72 8.22
CA ARG A 189 21.04 10.58 7.58
C ARG A 189 20.18 10.15 6.40
N ARG A 190 20.48 10.73 5.24
CA ARG A 190 19.81 10.41 3.96
C ARG A 190 20.02 8.93 3.66
N GLY A 191 18.91 8.20 3.51
CA GLY A 191 18.86 6.77 3.26
C GLY A 191 19.60 6.36 1.98
N ALA A 192 19.93 5.07 1.90
CA ALA A 192 20.75 4.50 0.83
C ALA A 192 20.18 4.77 -0.58
N VAL A 193 18.85 4.80 -0.72
CA VAL A 193 18.16 5.11 -1.99
C VAL A 193 18.38 6.57 -2.41
N LEU A 194 18.32 7.53 -1.47
CA LEU A 194 18.63 8.93 -1.77
C LEU A 194 20.10 9.11 -2.11
N ARG A 195 21.00 8.32 -1.51
CA ARG A 195 22.42 8.31 -1.88
C ARG A 195 22.63 7.70 -3.27
N LEU A 196 21.90 6.64 -3.62
CA LEU A 196 21.95 6.05 -4.94
C LEU A 196 21.40 7.01 -6.00
N PHE A 197 20.29 7.70 -5.69
CA PHE A 197 19.68 8.69 -6.56
C PHE A 197 20.59 9.92 -6.74
N ASP A 198 21.21 10.41 -5.66
CA ASP A 198 22.22 11.48 -5.74
C ASP A 198 23.47 11.02 -6.51
N MET A 199 23.88 9.75 -6.40
CA MET A 199 25.01 9.19 -7.17
C MET A 199 24.68 9.06 -8.66
N LEU A 200 23.47 8.58 -9.01
CA LEU A 200 23.01 8.49 -10.39
C LEU A 200 22.85 9.87 -11.01
N ARG A 201 22.31 10.83 -10.25
CA ARG A 201 22.18 12.22 -10.68
C ARG A 201 23.55 12.85 -10.93
N ARG A 202 24.52 12.63 -10.05
CA ARG A 202 25.91 13.09 -10.23
C ARG A 202 26.56 12.51 -11.46
N LYS A 203 26.46 11.20 -11.69
CA LYS A 203 27.01 10.58 -12.91
C LYS A 203 26.39 11.16 -14.16
N ARG A 204 25.06 11.34 -14.20
CA ARG A 204 24.38 11.97 -15.33
C ARG A 204 24.90 13.39 -15.60
N ASP A 205 25.04 14.19 -14.55
CA ASP A 205 25.48 15.57 -14.69
C ASP A 205 26.96 15.68 -15.11
N GLU A 206 27.76 14.62 -14.90
CA GLU A 206 29.14 14.49 -15.38
C GLU A 206 29.23 14.08 -16.86
N VAL A 207 28.36 13.19 -17.36
CA VAL A 207 28.36 12.80 -18.80
C VAL A 207 27.60 13.77 -19.71
N LEU A 208 26.66 14.56 -19.19
CA LEU A 208 25.89 15.52 -19.98
C LEU A 208 26.75 16.58 -20.72
N PRO A 209 27.78 17.19 -20.12
CA PRO A 209 28.64 18.16 -20.82
C PRO A 209 29.53 17.52 -21.89
N ASP A 210 29.94 16.25 -21.74
CA ASP A 210 30.73 15.56 -22.75
C ASP A 210 29.89 15.19 -23.97
N ILE A 211 28.63 14.77 -23.76
CA ILE A 211 27.67 14.56 -24.86
C ILE A 211 27.35 15.90 -25.54
N ALA A 212 27.18 16.99 -24.77
CA ALA A 212 26.94 18.32 -25.32
C ALA A 212 28.13 18.87 -26.14
N ARG A 213 29.37 18.47 -25.80
CA ARG A 213 30.58 18.79 -26.58
C ARG A 213 30.77 17.93 -27.82
N GLN A 214 30.20 16.72 -27.83
CA GLN A 214 30.23 15.81 -28.99
C GLN A 214 29.15 16.11 -30.02
N LEU A 215 28.19 16.99 -29.75
CA LEU A 215 27.25 17.48 -30.75
C LEU A 215 28.01 18.36 -31.77
N PRO A 216 28.12 17.94 -33.05
CA PRO A 216 28.68 18.78 -34.09
C PRO A 216 27.84 20.04 -34.23
N ASP A 217 28.54 21.17 -34.33
CA ASP A 217 28.04 22.53 -34.52
C ASP A 217 26.77 22.59 -35.39
N ALA A 218 25.59 22.60 -34.75
CA ALA A 218 24.30 22.77 -35.43
C ALA A 218 24.14 24.19 -36.03
N SER A 219 25.18 25.02 -35.93
CA SER A 219 25.29 26.30 -36.63
C SER A 219 25.41 26.15 -38.15
N HIS A 220 25.93 25.02 -38.65
CA HIS A 220 26.00 24.78 -40.10
C HIS A 220 24.66 24.39 -40.75
N LEU A 221 23.71 23.80 -40.00
CA LEU A 221 22.39 23.45 -40.53
C LEU A 221 21.40 24.62 -40.58
N MET A 222 21.70 25.76 -39.93
CA MET A 222 20.87 26.97 -40.02
C MET A 222 21.30 27.93 -41.15
N LYS A 223 22.47 27.73 -41.77
CA LYS A 223 22.96 28.59 -42.86
C LYS A 223 22.55 28.17 -44.27
N GLU A 224 21.94 27.00 -44.45
CA GLU A 224 21.54 26.48 -45.77
C GLU A 224 20.07 26.75 -46.12
N LYS A 225 19.36 27.58 -45.34
CA LYS A 225 17.93 27.85 -45.54
C LYS A 225 17.54 29.33 -45.66
N ILE A 226 18.48 30.19 -46.05
CA ILE A 226 18.22 31.58 -46.47
C ILE A 226 18.84 31.80 -47.84
#